data_AF-A0A0H1BJP1-F1
#
_entry.id   AF-A0A0H1BJP1-F1
#
_cell.length_a   1.000
_cell.length_b   1.000
_cell.length_c   1.000
_cell.angle_alpha   90.00
_cell.angle_beta   90.00
_cell.angle_gamma   90.00
#
_symmetry.space_group_name_H-M   'P 1'
#
loop_
_entity.id
_entity.type
_entity.pdbx_description
1 polymer ?
#
loop_
_entity_poly.entity_id
_entity_poly.type
_entity_poly.pdbx_seq_one_letter_code
_entity_poly.pdbx_strand_id
1 'polypeptide(L)'
;MDFASLMAKEISKAKPPESSTTTSASSKQYMKRADVEAARLAAYNAEQEKLQKEREQRAERKRKLEEEEAERNQEREEKRRRLAEESKQKREAEAAAKERERRRRLGLPEIPEGSPSDSKEGTPLGDNEADLGEDEVIDKLRAAGEPAKLFGESHKGRVRRYRRLVQRSFTPQQHISDGPIPTTLVLVPEAEMKVPSKLPTDEEGRKFLFRQLASYFTMILKEWEIALSKRDAAVKDSYQGKQAYNAMVQSRENMRPLFKKFENGDLETSILESVVEIVRSAQNRRYVDANDGYLRLSIGKAAWPIGVTMVGIHERSAREKLHQSDKSQAHIMSDEITRKFLQSIKRCLTFAQVRWPPDDQLQLMG
;
A
#
# COMPACT_ATOMS: atom_id res chain seq x y z
N MET A 1 49.29 -31.50 21.43
CA MET A 1 49.34 -31.04 20.03
C MET A 1 50.05 -32.12 19.24
N ASP A 2 49.33 -32.81 18.37
CA ASP A 2 49.77 -34.08 17.80
C ASP A 2 50.44 -33.85 16.43
N PHE A 3 51.77 -33.78 16.44
CA PHE A 3 52.61 -33.43 15.28
C PHE A 3 52.49 -34.48 14.15
N ALA A 4 52.14 -35.72 14.50
CA ALA A 4 51.93 -36.82 13.56
C ALA A 4 50.70 -36.60 12.66
N SER A 5 49.63 -36.01 13.20
CA SER A 5 48.39 -35.71 12.47
C SER A 5 48.60 -34.61 11.41
N LEU A 6 49.43 -33.60 11.72
CA LEU A 6 49.75 -32.52 10.79
C LEU A 6 50.71 -32.96 9.67
N MET A 7 51.71 -33.79 9.98
CA MET A 7 52.61 -34.35 8.96
C MET A 7 51.89 -35.32 8.01
N ALA A 8 50.95 -36.14 8.50
CA ALA A 8 50.15 -37.02 7.63
C ALA A 8 49.24 -36.23 6.66
N LYS A 9 48.77 -35.05 7.08
CA LYS A 9 47.93 -34.17 6.26
C LYS A 9 48.71 -33.38 5.21
N GLU A 10 49.99 -33.09 5.47
CA GLU A 10 50.89 -32.45 4.50
C GLU A 10 51.40 -33.45 3.47
N ILE A 11 51.75 -34.68 3.88
CA ILE A 11 52.25 -35.73 2.98
C ILE A 11 51.18 -36.22 1.98
N SER A 12 49.90 -36.22 2.39
CA SER A 12 48.78 -36.57 1.50
C SER A 12 48.42 -35.49 0.48
N LYS A 13 48.88 -34.25 0.69
CA LYS A 13 48.60 -33.11 -0.20
C LYS A 13 49.67 -32.90 -1.28
N ALA A 14 50.85 -33.50 -1.12
CA ALA A 14 52.02 -33.30 -1.98
C ALA A 14 52.32 -34.44 -2.97
N LYS A 15 51.47 -35.48 -3.06
CA LYS A 15 51.70 -36.60 -3.98
C LYS A 15 51.00 -36.36 -5.34
N PRO A 16 51.73 -36.17 -6.45
CA PRO A 16 51.14 -36.15 -7.79
C PRO A 16 50.62 -37.56 -8.15
N PRO A 17 49.60 -37.69 -9.01
CA PRO A 17 49.11 -39.01 -9.42
C PRO A 17 50.13 -39.64 -10.37
N GLU A 18 51.00 -40.50 -9.84
CA GLU A 18 51.76 -41.43 -10.66
C GLU A 18 50.83 -42.52 -11.19
N SER A 19 50.85 -42.65 -12.52
CA SER A 19 50.35 -43.79 -13.26
C SER A 19 51.07 -45.07 -12.82
N SER A 20 50.46 -45.82 -11.90
CA SER A 20 50.83 -47.21 -11.64
C SER A 20 49.75 -48.13 -12.17
N THR A 21 50.07 -48.74 -13.31
CA THR A 21 49.40 -49.90 -13.90
C THR A 21 49.46 -51.07 -12.92
N THR A 22 48.46 -51.18 -12.03
CA THR A 22 48.20 -52.40 -11.27
C THR A 22 46.99 -53.08 -11.87
N THR A 23 47.28 -54.14 -12.61
CA THR A 23 46.36 -55.16 -13.12
C THR A 23 45.67 -55.85 -11.93
N SER A 24 44.69 -55.20 -11.32
CA SER A 24 43.66 -55.89 -10.55
C SER A 24 42.58 -56.31 -11.53
N ALA A 25 42.59 -57.60 -11.86
CA ALA A 25 41.52 -58.25 -12.58
C ALA A 25 40.22 -58.09 -11.78
N SER A 26 39.52 -56.96 -12.00
CA SER A 26 38.12 -56.83 -11.62
C SER A 26 37.37 -57.86 -12.43
N SER A 27 36.92 -58.90 -11.73
CA SER A 27 35.87 -59.78 -12.22
C SER A 27 34.77 -58.87 -12.77
N LYS A 28 34.67 -58.78 -14.10
CA LYS A 28 33.60 -58.02 -14.74
C LYS A 28 32.31 -58.71 -14.34
N GLN A 29 31.69 -58.20 -13.29
CA GLN A 29 30.42 -58.68 -12.80
C GLN A 29 29.41 -58.30 -13.88
N TYR A 30 29.12 -59.25 -14.76
CA TYR A 30 28.12 -59.11 -15.82
C TYR A 30 26.75 -58.97 -15.16
N MET A 31 26.38 -57.74 -14.82
CA MET A 31 25.05 -57.42 -14.31
C MET A 31 24.07 -57.41 -15.47
N LYS A 32 22.95 -58.11 -15.34
CA LYS A 32 21.91 -58.12 -16.37
C LYS A 32 21.36 -56.69 -16.49
N ARG A 33 21.09 -56.25 -17.73
CA ARG A 33 20.57 -54.90 -18.00
C ARG A 33 19.28 -54.59 -17.21
N ALA A 34 18.44 -55.62 -17.00
CA ALA A 34 17.25 -55.53 -16.17
C ALA A 34 17.55 -55.14 -14.71
N ASP A 35 18.62 -55.69 -14.11
CA ASP A 35 19.00 -55.41 -12.73
C ASP A 35 19.57 -53.99 -12.58
N VAL A 36 20.26 -53.49 -13.62
CA VAL A 36 20.81 -52.13 -13.67
C VAL A 36 19.69 -51.09 -13.82
N GLU A 37 18.70 -51.35 -14.68
CA GLU A 37 17.53 -50.48 -14.83
C GLU A 37 16.62 -50.50 -13.60
N ALA A 38 16.43 -51.67 -12.99
CA ALA A 38 15.72 -51.79 -11.72
C ALA A 38 16.41 -51.01 -10.59
N ALA A 39 17.73 -51.08 -10.49
CA ALA A 39 18.50 -50.30 -9.53
C ALA A 39 18.39 -48.78 -9.78
N ARG A 40 18.37 -48.37 -11.05
CA ARG A 40 18.17 -46.95 -11.44
C ARG A 40 16.77 -46.45 -11.06
N LEU A 41 15.73 -47.24 -11.33
CA LEU A 41 14.35 -46.91 -10.96
C LEU A 41 14.18 -46.87 -9.43
N ALA A 42 14.78 -47.81 -8.71
CA ALA A 42 14.77 -47.83 -7.25
C ALA A 42 15.47 -46.60 -6.66
N ALA A 43 16.62 -46.19 -7.22
CA ALA A 43 17.33 -44.98 -6.80
C ALA A 43 16.50 -43.71 -7.06
N TYR A 44 15.87 -43.61 -8.23
CA TYR A 44 14.99 -42.49 -8.57
C TYR A 44 13.77 -42.40 -7.63
N ASN A 45 13.11 -43.53 -7.36
CA ASN A 45 11.97 -43.56 -6.45
C ASN A 45 12.38 -43.22 -5.01
N ALA A 46 13.52 -43.73 -4.54
CA ALA A 46 14.04 -43.40 -3.22
C ALA A 46 14.42 -41.90 -3.10
N GLU A 47 14.90 -41.28 -4.18
CA GLU A 47 15.17 -39.84 -4.23
C GLU A 47 13.88 -39.02 -4.21
N GLN A 48 12.85 -39.42 -4.97
CA GLN A 48 11.54 -38.78 -4.95
C GLN A 48 10.87 -38.87 -3.58
N GLU A 49 10.92 -40.03 -2.93
CA GLU A 49 10.37 -40.22 -1.57
C GLU A 49 11.09 -39.37 -0.53
N LYS A 50 12.42 -39.23 -0.64
CA LYS A 50 13.19 -38.34 0.25
C LYS A 50 12.77 -36.88 0.06
N LEU A 51 12.59 -36.45 -1.18
CA LEU A 51 12.20 -35.08 -1.51
C LEU A 51 10.76 -34.77 -1.05
N GLN A 52 9.85 -35.75 -1.11
CA GLN A 52 8.51 -35.66 -0.55
C GLN A 52 8.54 -35.55 0.98
N LYS A 53 9.28 -36.45 1.66
CA LYS A 53 9.45 -36.39 3.13
C LYS A 53 10.06 -35.09 3.60
N GLU A 54 11.04 -34.55 2.87
CA GLU A 54 11.65 -33.25 3.21
C GLU A 54 10.65 -32.10 3.07
N ARG A 55 9.81 -32.11 2.02
CA ARG A 55 8.72 -31.13 1.85
C ARG A 55 7.68 -31.22 2.96
N GLU A 56 7.29 -32.43 3.34
CA GLU A 56 6.34 -32.68 4.43
C GLU A 56 6.90 -32.19 5.76
N GLN A 57 8.14 -32.54 6.09
CA GLN A 57 8.81 -32.06 7.31
C GLN A 57 8.95 -30.53 7.33
N ARG A 58 9.22 -29.90 6.18
CA ARG A 58 9.27 -28.44 6.08
C ARG A 58 7.90 -27.81 6.28
N ALA A 59 6.84 -28.41 5.74
CA ALA A 59 5.47 -27.96 5.94
C ALA A 59 5.01 -28.12 7.40
N GLU A 60 5.35 -29.23 8.04
CA GLU A 60 5.07 -29.47 9.46
C GLU A 60 5.81 -28.50 10.37
N ARG A 61 7.11 -28.26 10.12
CA ARG A 61 7.88 -27.25 10.85
C ARG A 61 7.28 -25.86 10.69
N LYS A 62 6.82 -25.50 9.49
CA LYS A 62 6.16 -24.21 9.25
C LYS A 62 4.84 -24.10 10.02
N ARG A 63 4.00 -25.14 10.01
CA ARG A 63 2.73 -25.16 10.76
C ARG A 63 2.96 -25.04 12.27
N LYS A 64 3.95 -25.76 12.82
CA LYS A 64 4.31 -25.67 14.24
C LYS A 64 4.78 -24.27 14.65
N LEU A 65 5.60 -23.62 13.82
CA LEU A 65 6.05 -22.25 14.09
C LEU A 65 4.91 -21.22 14.02
N GLU A 66 3.97 -21.40 13.09
CA GLU A 66 2.79 -20.54 12.95
C GLU A 66 1.82 -20.71 14.13
N GLU A 67 1.65 -21.93 14.62
CA GLU A 67 0.86 -22.26 15.81
C GLU A 67 1.48 -21.66 17.09
N GLU A 68 2.79 -21.85 17.30
CA GLU A 68 3.53 -21.27 18.44
C GLU A 68 3.52 -19.72 18.42
N GLU A 69 3.61 -19.11 17.23
CA GLU A 69 3.50 -17.66 17.08
C GLU A 69 2.08 -17.14 17.35
N ALA A 70 1.05 -17.88 16.92
CA ALA A 70 -0.33 -17.56 17.21
C ALA A 70 -0.63 -17.63 18.71
N GLU A 71 -0.16 -18.67 19.41
CA GLU A 71 -0.29 -18.82 20.87
C GLU A 71 0.40 -17.66 21.60
N ARG A 72 1.65 -17.34 21.22
CA ARG A 72 2.39 -16.21 21.80
C ARG A 72 1.68 -14.87 21.58
N ASN A 73 1.02 -14.68 20.45
CA ASN A 73 0.22 -13.49 20.20
C ASN A 73 -1.03 -13.46 21.06
N GLN A 74 -1.77 -14.57 21.19
CA GLN A 74 -2.93 -14.68 22.07
C GLN A 74 -2.56 -14.36 23.53
N GLU A 75 -1.44 -14.88 24.04
CA GLU A 75 -0.96 -14.56 25.38
C GLU A 75 -0.65 -13.06 25.57
N ARG A 76 -0.06 -12.40 24.56
CA ARG A 76 0.21 -10.95 24.61
C ARG A 76 -1.08 -10.15 24.62
N GLU A 77 -2.07 -10.57 23.84
CA GLU A 77 -3.38 -9.93 23.78
C GLU A 77 -4.15 -10.10 25.09
N GLU A 78 -4.12 -11.29 25.68
CA GLU A 78 -4.72 -11.54 27.00
C GLU A 78 -4.04 -10.74 28.10
N LYS A 79 -2.70 -10.69 28.13
CA LYS A 79 -1.95 -9.85 29.08
C LYS A 79 -2.30 -8.37 28.90
N ARG A 80 -2.37 -7.89 27.65
CA ARG A 80 -2.78 -6.50 27.33
C ARG A 80 -4.21 -6.22 27.77
N ARG A 81 -5.12 -7.18 27.57
CA ARG A 81 -6.52 -7.06 27.99
C ARG A 81 -6.67 -7.03 29.51
N ARG A 82 -5.98 -7.92 30.24
CA ARG A 82 -5.97 -7.93 31.71
C ARG A 82 -5.42 -6.62 32.28
N LEU A 83 -4.30 -6.13 31.76
CA LEU A 83 -3.73 -4.83 32.16
C LEU A 83 -4.67 -3.65 31.85
N ALA A 84 -5.39 -3.70 30.71
CA ALA A 84 -6.37 -2.67 30.35
C ALA A 84 -7.60 -2.72 31.27
N GLU A 85 -8.08 -3.90 31.62
CA GLU A 85 -9.19 -4.10 32.56
C GLU A 85 -8.80 -3.63 33.98
N GLU A 86 -7.59 -3.99 34.46
CA GLU A 86 -7.06 -3.50 35.75
C GLU A 86 -6.85 -1.98 35.76
N SER A 87 -6.30 -1.40 34.70
CA SER A 87 -6.13 0.05 34.55
C SER A 87 -7.48 0.78 34.55
N LYS A 88 -8.48 0.22 33.87
CA LYS A 88 -9.83 0.76 33.83
C LYS A 88 -10.50 0.71 35.20
N GLN A 89 -10.41 -0.42 35.91
CA GLN A 89 -10.93 -0.54 37.27
C GLN A 89 -10.26 0.43 38.24
N LYS A 90 -8.93 0.60 38.15
CA LYS A 90 -8.21 1.58 38.98
C LYS A 90 -8.67 3.01 38.70
N ARG A 91 -8.86 3.37 37.43
CA ARG A 91 -9.36 4.70 37.02
C ARG A 91 -10.80 4.94 37.46
N GLU A 92 -11.66 3.93 37.36
CA GLU A 92 -13.06 4.00 37.83
C GLU A 92 -13.13 4.12 39.36
N ALA A 93 -12.31 3.36 40.11
CA ALA A 93 -12.23 3.46 41.57
C ALA A 93 -11.69 4.82 42.03
N GLU A 94 -10.68 5.37 41.36
CA GLU A 94 -10.14 6.70 41.65
C GLU A 94 -11.17 7.81 41.34
N ALA A 95 -11.91 7.68 40.22
CA ALA A 95 -12.98 8.60 39.88
C ALA A 95 -14.12 8.54 40.91
N ALA A 96 -14.53 7.34 41.32
CA ALA A 96 -15.56 7.15 42.35
C ALA A 96 -15.10 7.66 43.73
N ALA A 97 -13.81 7.51 44.08
CA ALA A 97 -13.25 8.08 45.30
C ALA A 97 -13.26 9.61 45.28
N LYS A 98 -12.84 10.22 44.16
CA LYS A 98 -12.89 11.68 43.95
C LYS A 98 -14.33 12.21 43.98
N GLU A 99 -15.28 11.46 43.41
CA GLU A 99 -16.71 11.81 43.45
C GLU A 99 -17.27 11.74 44.87
N ARG A 100 -16.92 10.70 45.64
CA ARG A 100 -17.28 10.57 47.07
C ARG A 100 -16.69 11.70 47.91
N GLU A 101 -15.42 12.04 47.69
CA GLU A 101 -14.76 13.15 48.40
C GLU A 101 -15.39 14.50 48.06
N ARG A 102 -15.73 14.74 46.79
CA ARG A 102 -16.43 15.94 46.34
C ARG A 102 -17.83 16.05 46.97
N ARG A 103 -18.58 14.94 47.06
CA ARG A 103 -19.90 14.91 47.72
C ARG A 103 -19.80 15.13 49.23
N ARG A 104 -18.81 14.53 49.89
CA ARG A 104 -18.52 14.75 51.32
C ARG A 104 -18.18 16.21 51.61
N ARG A 105 -17.42 16.86 50.73
CA ARG A 105 -17.09 18.29 50.82
C ARG A 105 -18.31 19.20 50.63
N LEU A 106 -19.32 18.76 49.89
CA LEU A 106 -20.55 19.50 49.58
C LEU A 106 -21.74 19.14 50.51
N GLY A 107 -21.58 18.23 51.47
CA GLY A 107 -22.62 17.86 52.43
C GLY A 107 -23.79 17.05 51.85
N LEU A 108 -23.61 16.40 50.69
CA LEU A 108 -24.64 15.59 50.02
C LEU A 108 -24.61 14.12 50.52
N PRO A 109 -25.77 13.46 50.73
CA PRO A 109 -25.84 12.07 51.19
C PRO A 109 -25.23 11.06 50.20
N GLU A 110 -24.71 9.97 50.74
CA GLU A 110 -23.98 8.92 50.00
C GLU A 110 -24.94 8.07 49.15
N ILE A 111 -24.54 7.76 47.91
CA ILE A 111 -25.35 6.90 47.03
C ILE A 111 -25.10 5.44 47.43
N PRO A 112 -26.15 4.61 47.65
CA PRO A 112 -25.98 3.20 47.97
C PRO A 112 -25.28 2.45 46.83
N GLU A 113 -24.30 1.61 47.17
CA GLU A 113 -23.65 0.72 46.20
C GLU A 113 -24.68 -0.29 45.67
N GLY A 114 -25.00 -0.21 44.37
CA GLY A 114 -25.82 -1.20 43.67
C GLY A 114 -27.14 -0.72 43.04
N SER A 115 -27.40 0.58 42.92
CA SER A 115 -28.48 1.02 42.02
C SER A 115 -28.04 0.78 40.56
N PRO A 116 -28.87 0.15 39.71
CA PRO A 116 -28.55 -0.02 38.30
C PRO A 116 -28.53 1.37 37.67
N SER A 117 -27.33 1.89 37.46
CA SER A 117 -27.11 3.07 36.63
C SER A 117 -27.40 2.69 35.19
N ASP A 118 -28.68 2.73 34.84
CA ASP A 118 -29.10 2.90 33.46
C ASP A 118 -28.90 4.38 33.09
N SER A 119 -27.63 4.79 33.02
CA SER A 119 -27.22 6.10 32.52
C SER A 119 -25.79 6.03 31.99
N LYS A 120 -25.63 5.24 30.92
CA LYS A 120 -24.54 5.43 29.96
C LYS A 120 -24.85 6.65 29.10
N GLU A 121 -24.86 7.84 29.68
CA GLU A 121 -24.85 9.08 28.92
C GLU A 121 -24.21 10.21 29.74
N GLY A 122 -23.18 10.82 29.18
CA GLY A 122 -22.80 12.19 29.52
C GLY A 122 -21.54 12.33 30.36
N THR A 123 -20.41 12.56 29.69
CA THR A 123 -19.46 13.58 30.17
C THR A 123 -20.24 14.84 30.56
N PRO A 124 -20.08 15.39 31.78
CA PRO A 124 -20.76 16.62 32.19
C PRO A 124 -20.16 17.78 31.39
N LEU A 125 -20.89 18.24 30.38
CA LEU A 125 -20.57 19.46 29.63
C LEU A 125 -21.61 20.51 30.02
N GLY A 126 -21.13 21.52 30.74
CA GLY A 126 -21.65 22.88 30.94
C GLY A 126 -23.16 23.13 30.91
N ASP A 127 -23.66 23.64 32.04
CA ASP A 127 -24.96 24.28 32.24
C ASP A 127 -25.20 25.47 31.29
N ASN A 128 -25.51 25.18 30.02
CA ASN A 128 -26.11 26.10 29.05
C ASN A 128 -27.06 25.31 28.12
N GLU A 129 -27.82 24.36 28.69
CA GLU A 129 -28.89 23.63 27.99
C GLU A 129 -30.16 24.49 27.94
N ALA A 130 -30.27 25.33 26.91
CA ALA A 130 -31.58 25.74 26.44
C ALA A 130 -32.30 24.49 25.90
N ASP A 131 -33.29 24.00 26.64
CA ASP A 131 -34.24 22.97 26.22
C ASP A 131 -35.04 23.51 25.03
N LEU A 132 -34.63 23.14 23.82
CA LEU A 132 -35.42 23.39 22.62
C LEU A 132 -36.72 22.57 22.72
N GLY A 133 -37.87 23.25 22.62
CA GLY A 133 -39.18 22.61 22.64
C GLY A 133 -39.35 21.56 21.52
N GLU A 134 -40.20 20.55 21.74
CA GLU A 134 -40.37 19.44 20.77
C GLU A 134 -40.72 19.92 19.36
N ASP A 135 -41.64 20.88 19.27
CA ASP A 135 -42.13 21.44 18.01
C ASP A 135 -41.03 22.26 17.32
N GLU A 136 -40.23 23.01 18.07
CA GLU A 136 -39.12 23.77 17.50
C GLU A 136 -38.07 22.86 16.88
N VAL A 137 -37.72 21.75 17.54
CA VAL A 137 -36.72 20.80 17.02
C VAL A 137 -37.26 20.12 15.76
N ILE A 138 -38.54 19.79 15.74
CA ILE A 138 -39.20 19.21 14.57
C ILE A 138 -39.19 20.18 13.39
N ASP A 139 -39.56 21.44 13.62
CA ASP A 139 -39.58 22.45 12.56
C ASP A 139 -38.18 22.77 12.05
N LYS A 140 -37.19 22.85 12.95
CA LYS A 140 -35.78 23.04 12.58
C LYS A 140 -35.22 21.83 11.81
N LEU A 141 -35.60 20.60 12.15
CA LEU A 141 -35.21 19.40 11.39
C LEU A 141 -35.87 19.34 10.01
N ARG A 142 -37.15 19.70 9.90
CA ARG A 142 -37.85 19.81 8.60
C ARG A 142 -37.21 20.88 7.73
N ALA A 143 -36.88 22.05 8.30
CA ALA A 143 -36.19 23.13 7.61
C ALA A 143 -34.80 22.70 7.12
N ALA A 144 -34.12 21.81 7.85
CA ALA A 144 -32.85 21.21 7.45
C ALA A 144 -32.99 20.03 6.47
N GLY A 145 -34.21 19.68 6.03
CA GLY A 145 -34.46 18.58 5.09
C GLY A 145 -34.31 17.17 5.68
N GLU A 146 -34.29 17.04 7.00
CA GLU A 146 -34.09 15.78 7.71
C GLU A 146 -35.42 15.26 8.30
N PRO A 147 -35.61 13.92 8.42
CA PRO A 147 -36.85 13.36 8.95
C PRO A 147 -37.19 13.89 10.36
N ALA A 148 -38.43 14.33 10.57
CA ALA A 148 -38.88 14.94 11.82
C ALA A 148 -38.75 14.00 13.04
N LYS A 149 -38.99 12.70 12.85
CA LYS A 149 -38.86 11.64 13.87
C LYS A 149 -38.25 10.39 13.24
N LEU A 150 -37.26 9.80 13.89
CA LEU A 150 -36.75 8.46 13.57
C LEU A 150 -37.39 7.42 14.50
N PHE A 151 -37.55 6.18 14.03
CA PHE A 151 -38.13 5.09 14.83
C PHE A 151 -37.26 4.81 16.07
N GLY A 152 -37.87 4.81 17.25
CA GLY A 152 -37.17 4.61 18.53
C GLY A 152 -36.38 5.83 19.05
N GLU A 153 -36.45 6.99 18.39
CA GLU A 153 -35.73 8.21 18.81
C GLU A 153 -36.52 8.98 19.90
N SER A 154 -35.91 9.19 21.07
CA SER A 154 -36.46 10.04 22.14
C SER A 154 -36.29 11.53 21.83
N HIS A 155 -37.02 12.42 22.54
CA HIS A 155 -36.87 13.89 22.35
C HIS A 155 -35.42 14.36 22.55
N LYS A 156 -34.74 13.88 23.59
CA LYS A 156 -33.31 14.15 23.82
C LYS A 156 -32.42 13.67 22.65
N GLY A 157 -32.73 12.51 22.07
CA GLY A 157 -32.06 12.00 20.86
C GLY A 157 -32.24 12.92 19.66
N ARG A 158 -33.46 13.43 19.46
CA ARG A 158 -33.81 14.39 18.41
C ARG A 158 -33.07 15.71 18.55
N VAL A 159 -33.01 16.28 19.77
CA VAL A 159 -32.24 17.49 20.08
C VAL A 159 -30.75 17.28 19.78
N ARG A 160 -30.18 16.12 20.16
CA ARG A 160 -28.79 15.78 19.85
C ARG A 160 -28.53 15.64 18.36
N ARG A 161 -29.46 15.04 17.61
CA ARG A 161 -29.35 14.95 16.15
C ARG A 161 -29.38 16.32 15.51
N TYR A 162 -30.31 17.18 15.93
CA TYR A 162 -30.37 18.57 15.46
C TYR A 162 -29.08 19.34 15.81
N ARG A 163 -28.60 19.28 17.05
CA ARG A 163 -27.34 19.91 17.47
C ARG A 163 -26.14 19.38 16.67
N ARG A 164 -26.08 18.06 16.39
CA ARG A 164 -25.04 17.46 15.54
C ARG A 164 -25.12 17.94 14.10
N LEU A 165 -26.33 18.10 13.55
CA LEU A 165 -26.54 18.66 12.21
C LEU A 165 -26.10 20.12 12.14
N VAL A 166 -26.47 20.92 13.13
CA VAL A 166 -26.06 22.32 13.27
C VAL A 166 -24.54 22.43 13.42
N GLN A 167 -23.94 21.60 14.27
CA GLN A 167 -22.48 21.52 14.41
C GLN A 167 -21.83 21.12 13.08
N ARG A 168 -22.42 20.16 12.34
CA ARG A 168 -21.96 19.74 11.02
C ARG A 168 -22.12 20.82 9.96
N SER A 169 -23.13 21.68 10.05
CA SER A 169 -23.28 22.83 9.15
C SER A 169 -22.33 23.96 9.48
N PHE A 170 -21.91 24.11 10.74
CA PHE A 170 -20.88 25.07 11.14
C PHE A 170 -19.46 24.58 10.83
N THR A 171 -19.21 23.27 10.82
CA THR A 171 -17.93 22.74 10.32
C THR A 171 -17.88 22.88 8.79
N PRO A 172 -16.87 23.55 8.22
CA PRO A 172 -16.71 23.61 6.77
C PRO A 172 -16.56 22.19 6.24
N GLN A 173 -17.60 21.69 5.56
CA GLN A 173 -17.49 20.43 4.84
C GLN A 173 -16.42 20.62 3.77
N GLN A 174 -15.35 19.83 3.85
CA GLN A 174 -14.34 19.82 2.79
C GLN A 174 -15.06 19.44 1.49
N HIS A 175 -15.01 20.31 0.50
CA HIS A 175 -15.65 20.07 -0.78
C HIS A 175 -14.94 18.89 -1.46
N ILE A 176 -15.59 17.73 -1.47
CA ILE A 176 -15.08 16.55 -2.15
C ILE A 176 -15.53 16.63 -3.61
N SER A 177 -14.58 16.68 -4.54
CA SER A 177 -14.84 16.68 -5.97
C SER A 177 -15.55 15.39 -6.41
N ASP A 178 -16.54 15.51 -7.29
CA ASP A 178 -17.29 14.40 -7.91
C ASP A 178 -16.49 13.67 -9.03
N GLY A 179 -15.17 13.56 -8.85
CA GLY A 179 -14.27 12.94 -9.81
C GLY A 179 -14.09 11.43 -9.57
N PRO A 180 -13.55 10.68 -10.56
CA PRO A 180 -13.17 9.27 -10.39
C PRO A 180 -12.28 9.01 -9.16
N ILE A 181 -11.46 9.99 -8.80
CA ILE A 181 -10.75 10.02 -7.52
C ILE A 181 -11.36 11.16 -6.70
N PRO A 182 -11.96 10.88 -5.52
CA PRO A 182 -12.45 11.91 -4.62
C PRO A 182 -11.28 12.75 -4.09
N THR A 183 -11.38 14.07 -4.20
CA THR A 183 -10.32 15.01 -3.78
C THR A 183 -10.91 16.23 -3.11
N THR A 184 -10.18 16.81 -2.17
CA THR A 184 -10.52 18.09 -1.52
C THR A 184 -10.08 19.31 -2.33
N LEU A 185 -9.31 19.09 -3.40
CA LEU A 185 -8.86 20.14 -4.30
C LEU A 185 -10.00 20.64 -5.19
N VAL A 186 -10.13 21.96 -5.30
CA VAL A 186 -11.06 22.57 -6.26
C VAL A 186 -10.50 22.41 -7.67
N LEU A 187 -11.14 21.55 -8.45
CA LEU A 187 -10.79 21.30 -9.83
C LEU A 187 -10.92 22.58 -10.67
N VAL A 188 -10.06 22.68 -11.68
CA VAL A 188 -9.88 23.84 -12.54
C VAL A 188 -10.49 23.55 -13.93
N PRO A 189 -11.12 24.52 -14.62
CA PRO A 189 -11.65 24.33 -15.97
C PRO A 189 -10.55 23.99 -16.98
N GLU A 190 -10.91 23.32 -18.08
CA GLU A 190 -9.96 22.81 -19.10
C GLU A 190 -9.02 23.90 -19.66
N ALA A 191 -9.53 25.12 -19.86
CA ALA A 191 -8.74 26.26 -20.34
C ALA A 191 -7.55 26.61 -19.43
N GLU A 192 -7.70 26.41 -18.13
CA GLU A 192 -6.73 26.73 -17.09
C GLU A 192 -5.91 25.51 -16.64
N MET A 193 -6.14 24.31 -17.19
CA MET A 193 -5.39 23.10 -16.84
C MET A 193 -3.96 23.06 -17.41
N LYS A 194 -3.59 24.03 -18.27
CA LYS A 194 -2.27 24.07 -18.93
C LYS A 194 -1.17 24.31 -17.91
N VAL A 195 -0.25 23.36 -17.82
CA VAL A 195 0.82 23.38 -16.83
C VAL A 195 1.96 24.31 -17.30
N PRO A 196 2.53 25.15 -16.41
CA PRO A 196 3.63 26.04 -16.77
C PRO A 196 4.91 25.27 -17.14
N SER A 197 5.80 25.93 -17.88
CA SER A 197 7.07 25.32 -18.30
C SER A 197 8.11 25.18 -17.18
N LYS A 198 8.03 26.04 -16.16
CA LYS A 198 8.89 26.07 -14.98
C LYS A 198 8.02 25.93 -13.75
N LEU A 199 8.56 25.31 -12.70
CA LEU A 199 7.86 25.24 -11.42
C LEU A 199 7.67 26.65 -10.83
N PRO A 200 6.46 26.98 -10.34
CA PRO A 200 6.26 28.19 -9.57
C PRO A 200 7.08 28.14 -8.28
N THR A 201 7.76 29.25 -7.97
CA THR A 201 8.47 29.43 -6.69
C THR A 201 7.50 29.80 -5.56
N ASP A 202 6.36 30.40 -5.89
CA ASP A 202 5.38 30.88 -4.93
C ASP A 202 4.51 29.75 -4.38
N GLU A 203 4.19 29.80 -3.09
CA GLU A 203 3.33 28.79 -2.45
C GLU A 203 1.94 28.71 -3.09
N GLU A 204 1.36 29.87 -3.44
CA GLU A 204 0.08 29.96 -4.13
C GLU A 204 0.15 29.36 -5.53
N GLY A 205 1.24 29.66 -6.26
CA GLY A 205 1.50 29.07 -7.58
C GLY A 205 1.65 27.55 -7.51
N ARG A 206 2.32 27.04 -6.47
CA ARG A 206 2.47 25.59 -6.26
C ARG A 206 1.14 24.92 -5.90
N LYS A 207 0.30 25.55 -5.06
CA LYS A 207 -1.07 25.08 -4.78
C LYS A 207 -1.93 25.08 -6.05
N PHE A 208 -1.83 26.12 -6.88
CA PHE A 208 -2.53 26.18 -8.15
C PHE A 208 -2.05 25.09 -9.12
N LEU A 209 -0.74 24.87 -9.20
CA LEU A 209 -0.15 23.78 -9.98
C LEU A 209 -0.70 22.41 -9.57
N PHE A 210 -0.81 22.13 -8.27
CA PHE A 210 -1.40 20.88 -7.79
C PHE A 210 -2.87 20.74 -8.20
N ARG A 211 -3.64 21.84 -8.19
CA ARG A 211 -5.02 21.86 -8.71
C ARG A 211 -5.05 21.58 -10.22
N GLN A 212 -4.14 22.16 -11.01
CA GLN A 212 -4.03 21.90 -12.46
C GLN A 212 -3.72 20.42 -12.74
N LEU A 213 -2.73 19.85 -12.04
CA LEU A 213 -2.35 18.44 -12.18
C LEU A 213 -3.49 17.50 -11.79
N ALA A 214 -4.12 17.73 -10.63
CA ALA A 214 -5.27 16.96 -10.19
C ALA A 214 -6.43 17.03 -11.21
N SER A 215 -6.69 18.20 -11.76
CA SER A 215 -7.73 18.41 -12.78
C SER A 215 -7.42 17.66 -14.07
N TYR A 216 -6.17 17.71 -14.55
CA TYR A 216 -5.74 17.00 -15.75
C TYR A 216 -5.87 15.47 -15.61
N PHE A 217 -5.38 14.89 -14.51
CA PHE A 217 -5.51 13.45 -14.30
C PHE A 217 -6.97 13.03 -14.09
N THR A 218 -7.78 13.86 -13.42
CA THR A 218 -9.21 13.61 -13.26
C THR A 218 -9.93 13.59 -14.61
N MET A 219 -9.61 14.54 -15.50
CA MET A 219 -10.13 14.59 -16.87
C MET A 219 -9.75 13.32 -17.64
N ILE A 220 -8.47 12.91 -17.63
CA ILE A 220 -8.03 11.69 -18.32
C ILE A 220 -8.77 10.46 -17.80
N LEU A 221 -8.84 10.27 -16.49
CA LEU A 221 -9.49 9.09 -15.89
C LEU A 221 -10.98 9.04 -16.23
N LYS A 222 -11.67 10.21 -16.23
CA LYS A 222 -13.07 10.31 -16.63
C LYS A 222 -13.28 9.98 -18.11
N GLU A 223 -12.44 10.53 -18.99
CA GLU A 223 -12.49 10.20 -20.42
C GLU A 223 -12.16 8.73 -20.68
N TRP A 224 -11.25 8.13 -19.89
CA TRP A 224 -10.93 6.72 -19.98
C TRP A 224 -12.11 5.85 -19.59
N GLU A 225 -12.76 6.14 -18.46
CA GLU A 225 -13.97 5.45 -18.02
C GLU A 225 -15.09 5.56 -19.06
N ILE A 226 -15.33 6.77 -19.59
CA ILE A 226 -16.32 6.99 -20.66
C ILE A 226 -15.97 6.18 -21.91
N ALA A 227 -14.71 6.18 -22.35
CA ALA A 227 -14.27 5.43 -23.53
C ALA A 227 -14.45 3.92 -23.35
N LEU A 228 -14.21 3.38 -22.15
CA LEU A 228 -14.48 1.96 -21.84
C LEU A 228 -15.98 1.67 -21.81
N SER A 229 -16.78 2.58 -21.24
CA SER A 229 -18.23 2.43 -21.13
C SER A 229 -18.96 2.46 -22.48
N LYS A 230 -18.39 3.11 -23.50
CA LYS A 230 -18.96 3.20 -24.85
C LYS A 230 -18.67 2.00 -25.75
N ARG A 231 -17.82 1.06 -25.31
CA ARG A 231 -17.51 -0.17 -26.08
C ARG A 231 -18.72 -1.09 -26.19
N ASP A 232 -18.78 -1.86 -27.27
CA ASP A 232 -19.79 -2.89 -27.47
C ASP A 232 -19.78 -3.93 -26.34
N ALA A 233 -20.95 -4.51 -26.04
CA ALA A 233 -21.09 -5.51 -25.00
C ALA A 233 -20.16 -6.72 -25.22
N ALA A 234 -20.05 -7.19 -26.47
CA ALA A 234 -19.14 -8.28 -26.82
C ALA A 234 -17.66 -7.95 -26.52
N VAL A 235 -17.23 -6.71 -26.76
CA VAL A 235 -15.86 -6.26 -26.45
C VAL A 235 -15.67 -6.14 -24.95
N LYS A 236 -16.65 -5.62 -24.20
CA LYS A 236 -16.60 -5.52 -22.74
C LYS A 236 -16.47 -6.89 -22.07
N ASP A 237 -17.21 -7.88 -22.56
CA ASP A 237 -17.20 -9.24 -22.00
C ASP A 237 -15.98 -10.07 -22.41
N SER A 238 -15.31 -9.66 -23.49
CA SER A 238 -14.06 -10.27 -23.93
C SER A 238 -12.97 -10.19 -22.84
N TYR A 239 -12.01 -11.12 -22.90
CA TYR A 239 -10.86 -11.11 -22.00
C TYR A 239 -10.09 -9.77 -22.05
N GLN A 240 -9.88 -9.24 -23.26
CA GLN A 240 -9.18 -7.97 -23.48
C GLN A 240 -9.96 -6.77 -22.91
N GLY A 241 -11.29 -6.77 -23.06
CA GLY A 241 -12.15 -5.74 -22.47
C GLY A 241 -12.09 -5.71 -20.95
N LYS A 242 -12.21 -6.89 -20.33
CA LYS A 242 -12.09 -7.05 -18.87
C LYS A 242 -10.71 -6.65 -18.36
N GLN A 243 -9.65 -7.04 -19.07
CA GLN A 243 -8.28 -6.66 -18.71
C GLN A 243 -8.09 -5.14 -18.80
N ALA A 244 -8.57 -4.49 -19.86
CA ALA A 244 -8.50 -3.04 -20.02
C ALA A 244 -9.27 -2.28 -18.92
N TYR A 245 -10.45 -2.78 -18.53
CA TYR A 245 -11.22 -2.22 -17.43
C TYR A 245 -10.50 -2.38 -16.08
N ASN A 246 -9.98 -3.57 -15.78
CA ASN A 246 -9.20 -3.81 -14.57
C ASN A 246 -7.94 -2.94 -14.52
N ALA A 247 -7.27 -2.73 -15.66
CA ALA A 247 -6.12 -1.84 -15.75
C ALA A 247 -6.49 -0.38 -15.42
N MET A 248 -7.65 0.10 -15.90
CA MET A 248 -8.17 1.44 -15.58
C MET A 248 -8.48 1.57 -14.08
N VAL A 249 -9.23 0.61 -13.51
CA VAL A 249 -9.57 0.61 -12.08
C VAL A 249 -8.30 0.58 -11.22
N GLN A 250 -7.36 -0.30 -11.54
CA GLN A 250 -6.08 -0.38 -10.82
C GLN A 250 -5.30 0.94 -10.90
N SER A 251 -5.29 1.59 -12.07
CA SER A 251 -4.60 2.88 -12.25
C SER A 251 -5.23 3.98 -11.38
N ARG A 252 -6.57 4.01 -11.31
CA ARG A 252 -7.32 4.91 -10.45
C ARG A 252 -7.00 4.71 -8.97
N GLU A 253 -6.99 3.46 -8.50
CA GLU A 253 -6.66 3.13 -7.11
C GLU A 253 -5.20 3.49 -6.77
N ASN A 254 -4.27 3.15 -7.66
CA ASN A 254 -2.85 3.45 -7.50
C ASN A 254 -2.53 4.96 -7.55
N MET A 255 -3.40 5.78 -8.16
CA MET A 255 -3.25 7.24 -8.19
C MET A 255 -3.78 7.93 -6.93
N ARG A 256 -4.60 7.29 -6.10
CA ARG A 256 -5.13 7.92 -4.86
C ARG A 256 -4.04 8.52 -3.95
N PRO A 257 -2.89 7.86 -3.71
CA PRO A 257 -1.81 8.44 -2.93
C PRO A 257 -1.22 9.71 -3.56
N LEU A 258 -1.14 9.79 -4.89
CA LEU A 258 -0.67 10.98 -5.59
C LEU A 258 -1.61 12.17 -5.38
N PHE A 259 -2.93 11.93 -5.43
CA PHE A 259 -3.92 12.96 -5.15
C PHE A 259 -3.85 13.45 -3.70
N LYS A 260 -3.67 12.55 -2.73
CA LYS A 260 -3.39 12.95 -1.34
C LYS A 260 -2.12 13.80 -1.23
N LYS A 261 -1.10 13.51 -2.05
CA LYS A 261 0.12 14.31 -2.09
C LYS A 261 -0.09 15.71 -2.69
N PHE A 262 -1.01 15.83 -3.65
CA PHE A 262 -1.42 17.13 -4.18
C PHE A 262 -2.21 17.94 -3.15
N GLU A 263 -3.05 17.30 -2.34
CA GLU A 263 -3.81 17.93 -1.26
C GLU A 263 -2.91 18.47 -0.15
N ASN A 264 -1.93 17.67 0.28
CA ASN A 264 -1.02 18.03 1.37
C ASN A 264 0.16 18.90 0.90
N GLY A 265 0.47 18.90 -0.39
CA GLY A 265 1.63 19.58 -0.96
C GLY A 265 2.98 18.93 -0.62
N ASP A 266 3.01 17.66 -0.22
CA ASP A 266 4.19 16.89 0.22
C ASP A 266 4.82 16.03 -0.89
N LEU A 267 4.69 16.46 -2.15
CA LEU A 267 5.36 15.81 -3.28
C LEU A 267 6.80 16.33 -3.41
N GLU A 268 7.76 15.40 -3.48
CA GLU A 268 9.18 15.70 -3.69
C GLU A 268 9.37 16.54 -4.96
N THR A 269 10.18 17.60 -4.86
CA THR A 269 10.39 18.56 -5.97
C THR A 269 10.89 17.87 -7.23
N SER A 270 11.80 16.90 -7.13
CA SER A 270 12.35 16.15 -8.27
C SER A 270 11.27 15.35 -9.03
N ILE A 271 10.34 14.73 -8.29
CA ILE A 271 9.20 14.00 -8.84
C ILE A 271 8.21 14.99 -9.45
N LEU A 272 7.93 16.10 -8.76
CA LEU A 272 7.02 17.14 -9.25
C LEU A 272 7.51 17.76 -10.58
N GLU A 273 8.78 18.11 -10.69
CA GLU A 273 9.40 18.62 -11.93
C GLU A 273 9.18 17.65 -13.09
N SER A 274 9.44 16.37 -12.84
CA SER A 274 9.31 15.33 -13.86
C SER A 274 7.85 15.08 -14.24
N VAL A 275 6.93 15.04 -13.28
CA VAL A 275 5.48 14.90 -13.54
C VAL A 275 4.97 16.10 -14.35
N VAL A 276 5.43 17.31 -14.06
CA VAL A 276 5.10 18.52 -14.81
C VAL A 276 5.63 18.45 -16.25
N GLU A 277 6.88 18.02 -16.45
CA GLU A 277 7.46 17.80 -17.78
C GLU A 277 6.63 16.81 -18.58
N ILE A 278 6.27 15.67 -17.99
CA ILE A 278 5.45 14.61 -18.61
C ILE A 278 4.07 15.15 -19.01
N VAL A 279 3.37 15.81 -18.08
CA VAL A 279 2.02 16.34 -18.32
C VAL A 279 2.05 17.42 -19.39
N ARG A 280 3.02 18.34 -19.35
CA ARG A 280 3.16 19.40 -20.35
C ARG A 280 3.42 18.83 -21.74
N SER A 281 4.32 17.85 -21.86
CA SER A 281 4.60 17.20 -23.15
C SER A 281 3.38 16.45 -23.68
N ALA A 282 2.62 15.78 -22.80
CA ALA A 282 1.36 15.13 -23.16
C ALA A 282 0.27 16.12 -23.59
N GLN A 283 0.16 17.28 -22.93
CA GLN A 283 -0.76 18.37 -23.31
C GLN A 283 -0.43 18.96 -24.68
N ASN A 284 0.86 18.99 -25.05
CA ASN A 284 1.34 19.39 -26.37
C ASN A 284 1.32 18.25 -27.40
N ARG A 285 0.70 17.10 -27.08
CA ARG A 285 0.64 15.90 -27.92
C ARG A 285 2.01 15.35 -28.37
N ARG A 286 3.04 15.57 -27.56
CA ARG A 286 4.39 15.02 -27.75
C ARG A 286 4.59 13.81 -26.84
N TYR A 287 4.07 12.65 -27.24
CA TYR A 287 4.03 11.48 -26.36
C TYR A 287 5.37 10.78 -26.22
N VAL A 288 6.25 10.86 -27.22
CA VAL A 288 7.64 10.36 -27.11
C VAL A 288 8.40 11.16 -26.06
N ASP A 289 8.37 12.50 -26.14
CA ASP A 289 8.96 13.38 -25.13
C ASP A 289 8.39 13.12 -23.72
N ALA A 290 7.08 12.90 -23.61
CA ALA A 290 6.43 12.58 -22.34
C ALA A 290 6.92 11.23 -21.79
N ASN A 291 7.08 10.22 -22.65
CA ASN A 291 7.62 8.92 -22.25
C ASN A 291 9.10 9.01 -21.87
N ASP A 292 9.90 9.84 -22.55
CA ASP A 292 11.29 10.07 -22.19
C ASP A 292 11.43 10.70 -20.79
N GLY A 293 10.55 11.66 -20.45
CA GLY A 293 10.44 12.19 -19.10
C GLY A 293 10.11 11.11 -18.07
N TYR A 294 9.17 10.22 -18.39
CA TYR A 294 8.82 9.06 -17.55
C TYR A 294 9.99 8.08 -17.37
N LEU A 295 10.72 7.77 -18.45
CA LEU A 295 11.88 6.86 -18.39
C LEU A 295 13.00 7.47 -17.55
N ARG A 296 13.28 8.77 -17.71
CA ARG A 296 14.27 9.49 -16.91
C ARG A 296 13.95 9.45 -15.42
N LEU A 297 12.68 9.57 -15.06
CA LEU A 297 12.22 9.50 -13.68
C LEU A 297 12.23 8.08 -13.10
N SER A 298 11.81 7.08 -13.88
CA SER A 298 11.63 5.70 -13.41
C SER A 298 12.94 4.91 -13.35
N ILE A 299 13.87 5.18 -14.25
CA ILE A 299 15.18 4.51 -14.33
C ILE A 299 16.27 5.35 -13.63
N GLY A 300 16.14 6.68 -13.67
CA GLY A 300 17.21 7.59 -13.25
C GLY A 300 18.34 7.67 -14.27
N LYS A 301 19.43 8.38 -13.93
CA LYS A 301 20.66 8.46 -14.76
C LYS A 301 21.57 7.23 -14.61
N ALA A 302 21.05 6.11 -14.12
CA ALA A 302 21.82 4.91 -13.83
C ALA A 302 22.18 4.18 -15.13
N ALA A 303 23.44 3.74 -15.24
CA ALA A 303 23.83 2.83 -16.32
C ALA A 303 23.22 1.42 -16.16
N TRP A 304 22.83 1.03 -14.94
CA TRP A 304 22.28 -0.28 -14.59
C TRP A 304 21.16 -0.13 -13.54
N PRO A 305 19.88 -0.08 -13.94
CA PRO A 305 18.76 0.25 -13.03
C PRO A 305 18.22 -0.91 -12.21
N ILE A 306 18.52 -2.15 -12.61
CA ILE A 306 18.20 -3.37 -11.87
C ILE A 306 19.54 -4.02 -11.60
N GLY A 307 19.93 -4.08 -10.33
CA GLY A 307 21.21 -4.62 -9.91
C GLY A 307 21.52 -5.95 -10.58
N VAL A 308 22.74 -6.09 -11.08
CA VAL A 308 23.17 -7.33 -11.75
C VAL A 308 23.69 -8.29 -10.69
N THR A 309 22.88 -9.27 -10.30
CA THR A 309 23.33 -10.36 -9.41
C THR A 309 24.05 -11.44 -10.22
N MET A 310 25.35 -11.61 -9.96
CA MET A 310 26.20 -12.72 -10.39
C MET A 310 25.91 -13.33 -11.78
N VAL A 311 26.42 -12.71 -12.84
CA VAL A 311 26.49 -13.33 -14.17
C VAL A 311 27.88 -13.92 -14.39
N GLY A 312 28.08 -15.19 -14.02
CA GLY A 312 29.27 -16.00 -14.33
C GLY A 312 29.99 -16.59 -13.12
N ILE A 313 30.63 -17.76 -13.33
CA ILE A 313 31.19 -18.67 -12.31
C ILE A 313 32.33 -18.06 -11.47
N HIS A 314 32.98 -16.99 -11.94
CA HIS A 314 34.15 -16.40 -11.27
C HIS A 314 33.85 -14.98 -10.76
N GLU A 315 33.97 -14.76 -9.46
CA GLU A 315 33.86 -13.45 -8.81
C GLU A 315 35.06 -12.56 -9.17
N ARG A 316 34.81 -11.29 -9.55
CA ARG A 316 35.85 -10.32 -9.91
C ARG A 316 35.66 -9.04 -9.11
N SER A 317 36.75 -8.41 -8.67
CA SER A 317 36.75 -7.17 -7.87
C SER A 317 36.01 -5.98 -8.50
N ALA A 318 35.92 -5.93 -9.84
CA ALA A 318 35.10 -4.93 -10.55
C ALA A 318 33.59 -5.09 -10.29
N ARG A 319 33.11 -6.28 -9.89
CA ARG A 319 31.70 -6.53 -9.55
C ARG A 319 31.29 -5.89 -8.23
N GLU A 320 32.20 -5.73 -7.28
CA GLU A 320 31.89 -5.06 -6.01
C GLU A 320 31.55 -3.58 -6.20
N LYS A 321 32.22 -2.92 -7.16
CA LYS A 321 31.88 -1.53 -7.55
C LYS A 321 30.50 -1.42 -8.21
N LEU A 322 30.03 -2.47 -8.91
CA LEU A 322 28.67 -2.53 -9.45
C LEU A 322 27.62 -2.79 -8.36
N HIS A 323 27.95 -3.58 -7.33
CA HIS A 323 27.09 -3.78 -6.17
C HIS A 323 27.01 -2.56 -5.24
N GLN A 324 28.03 -1.70 -5.23
CA GLN A 324 27.98 -0.42 -4.50
C GLN A 324 27.14 0.63 -5.24
N SER A 325 27.08 0.61 -6.57
CA SER A 325 26.15 1.46 -7.33
C SER A 325 24.67 1.13 -7.11
N ASP A 326 24.35 -0.10 -6.68
CA ASP A 326 22.99 -0.45 -6.22
C ASP A 326 22.62 0.26 -4.90
N LYS A 327 23.61 0.62 -4.06
CA LYS A 327 23.39 1.31 -2.78
C LYS A 327 23.36 2.83 -2.89
N SER A 328 24.01 3.40 -3.90
CA SER A 328 24.08 4.87 -4.08
C SER A 328 22.89 5.47 -4.85
N GLN A 329 21.98 4.66 -5.39
CA GLN A 329 20.78 5.15 -6.07
C GLN A 329 19.51 4.41 -5.63
N ALA A 330 19.04 4.74 -4.43
CA ALA A 330 17.85 4.19 -3.83
C ALA A 330 16.55 5.01 -4.03
N HIS A 331 16.44 5.94 -4.99
CA HIS A 331 15.56 7.09 -4.70
C HIS A 331 14.06 7.03 -5.11
N ILE A 332 13.63 6.29 -6.15
CA ILE A 332 12.22 6.38 -6.64
C ILE A 332 11.57 5.00 -6.86
N MET A 333 12.33 4.04 -7.38
CA MET A 333 11.87 2.66 -7.54
C MET A 333 11.87 1.86 -6.24
N SER A 334 12.50 2.34 -5.15
CA SER A 334 12.46 1.68 -3.84
C SER A 334 11.10 1.88 -3.14
N ASP A 335 10.44 3.02 -3.39
CA ASP A 335 9.10 3.30 -2.88
C ASP A 335 8.02 2.70 -3.79
N GLU A 336 7.34 1.67 -3.28
CA GLU A 336 6.28 0.97 -3.99
C GLU A 336 5.07 1.86 -4.29
N ILE A 337 4.79 2.85 -3.44
CA ILE A 337 3.68 3.80 -3.67
C ILE A 337 4.01 4.68 -4.88
N THR A 338 5.22 5.24 -4.89
CA THR A 338 5.71 6.05 -6.00
C THR A 338 5.78 5.28 -7.31
N ARG A 339 6.33 4.06 -7.28
CA ARG A 339 6.31 3.15 -8.44
C ARG A 339 4.91 2.96 -9.01
N LYS A 340 3.92 2.67 -8.16
CA LYS A 340 2.54 2.38 -8.59
C LYS A 340 1.85 3.59 -9.23
N PHE A 341 1.96 4.78 -8.65
CA PHE A 341 1.35 5.95 -9.29
C PHE A 341 2.08 6.35 -10.57
N LEU A 342 3.42 6.19 -10.64
CA LEU A 342 4.18 6.46 -11.88
C LEU A 342 3.79 5.50 -13.01
N GLN A 343 3.66 4.20 -12.72
CA GLN A 343 3.13 3.23 -13.70
C GLN A 343 1.72 3.60 -14.16
N SER A 344 0.89 4.13 -13.25
CA SER A 344 -0.46 4.58 -13.57
C SER A 344 -0.44 5.83 -14.46
N ILE A 345 0.50 6.77 -14.23
CA ILE A 345 0.73 7.92 -15.13
C ILE A 345 1.07 7.43 -16.53
N LYS A 346 1.97 6.44 -16.67
CA LYS A 346 2.29 5.85 -17.98
C LYS A 346 1.05 5.25 -18.67
N ARG A 347 0.20 4.52 -17.94
CA ARG A 347 -1.06 4.00 -18.49
C ARG A 347 -2.00 5.12 -18.96
N CYS A 348 -2.08 6.21 -18.20
CA CYS A 348 -2.81 7.41 -18.60
C CYS A 348 -2.24 8.04 -19.87
N LEU A 349 -0.91 8.07 -20.06
CA LEU A 349 -0.27 8.52 -21.31
C LEU A 349 -0.64 7.62 -22.49
N THR A 350 -0.59 6.29 -22.31
CA THR A 350 -0.98 5.33 -23.35
C THR A 350 -2.44 5.50 -23.76
N PHE A 351 -3.34 5.79 -22.82
CA PHE A 351 -4.72 6.12 -23.15
C PHE A 351 -4.84 7.49 -23.83
N ALA A 352 -4.13 8.51 -23.32
CA ALA A 352 -4.17 9.87 -23.84
C ALA A 352 -3.75 9.93 -25.32
N GLN A 353 -2.70 9.20 -25.73
CA GLN A 353 -2.29 9.16 -27.15
C GLN A 353 -3.34 8.54 -28.07
N VAL A 354 -4.17 7.61 -27.57
CA VAL A 354 -5.24 7.02 -28.38
C VAL A 354 -6.42 7.98 -28.48
N ARG A 355 -6.72 8.69 -27.39
CA ARG A 355 -7.83 9.65 -27.33
C ARG A 355 -7.53 10.96 -28.07
N TRP A 356 -6.29 11.43 -27.97
CA TRP A 356 -5.76 12.63 -28.60
C TRP A 356 -4.47 12.26 -29.35
N PRO A 357 -4.56 11.78 -30.60
CA PRO A 357 -3.39 11.40 -31.37
C PRO A 357 -2.40 12.57 -31.56
N PRO A 358 -1.09 12.29 -31.64
CA PRO A 358 -0.09 13.30 -31.96
C PRO A 358 -0.28 13.84 -33.37
N ASP A 359 0.09 15.10 -33.57
CA ASP A 359 0.03 15.74 -34.89
C ASP A 359 1.15 15.20 -35.82
N ASP A 360 2.28 14.79 -35.24
CA ASP A 360 3.38 14.10 -35.91
C ASP A 360 3.40 12.61 -35.54
N GLN A 361 3.42 11.72 -36.54
CA GLN A 361 3.46 10.27 -36.31
C GLN A 361 4.72 9.81 -35.58
N LEU A 362 5.83 10.56 -35.68
CA LEU A 362 7.06 10.27 -34.94
C LEU A 362 6.89 10.46 -33.42
N GLN A 363 5.83 11.14 -33.00
CA GLN A 363 5.51 11.37 -31.59
C GLN A 363 4.56 10.32 -31.00
N LEU A 364 4.28 9.22 -31.72
CA LEU A 364 3.56 8.06 -31.16
C LEU A 364 4.48 7.28 -30.21
N MET A 365 4.00 7.02 -28.99
CA MET A 365 4.67 6.14 -28.05
C MET A 365 4.31 4.69 -28.38
N GLY A 366 5.32 3.90 -28.73
CA GLY A 366 5.21 2.46 -29.03
C GLY A 366 4.89 1.58 -27.82
#